data_AF-A0A9W4T9R7-F1
#
_entry.id   AF-A0A9W4T9R7-F1
#
_cell.length_a   1.000
_cell.length_b   1.000
_cell.length_c   1.000
_cell.angle_alpha   90.00
_cell.angle_beta   90.00
_cell.angle_gamma   90.00
#
_symmetry.space_group_name_H-M   'P 1'
#
loop_
_entity.id
_entity.type
_entity.pdbx_description
1 polymer ?
#
loop_
_entity_poly.entity_id
_entity_poly.type
_entity_poly.pdbx_seq_one_letter_code
_entity_poly.pdbx_strand_id
1 'polypeptide(L)'
;AYAVKRDMVISTRVPKNIEKGKYPGAYVFPSKKGIESRRPVIGLDFASLYPTWCVRHDNQTEKKGLYSVVLEDLANKRLELKARLVPLEKKKQHFGKMISSAKESDYWDLKQKTLKVYMNTFYREAGNSLSSIYLRELACRTTTLRKYYLNFVAKFVSKKAFFREELFKEAYWTEMVKITMNVMSKLRNQVNAYLRIKSGTSYLKIAYEEVLFPICFTGKKKYFGIEHEDIVNFKLKNLFMKGIYTVKQ
;
A
#
# COMPACT_ATOMS: atom_id res chain seq x y z
N ALA A 1 3.85 28.31 3.59
CA ALA A 1 4.95 29.12 4.14
C ALA A 1 5.60 28.45 5.36
N TYR A 2 6.19 27.25 5.23
CA TYR A 2 6.90 26.60 6.35
C TYR A 2 8.36 27.06 6.44
N ALA A 3 9.08 27.09 5.31
CA ALA A 3 10.45 27.58 5.24
C ALA A 3 10.58 29.04 5.71
N VAL A 4 9.67 29.90 5.25
CA VAL A 4 9.58 31.31 5.68
C VAL A 4 9.30 31.46 7.18
N LYS A 5 8.47 30.58 7.76
CA LYS A 5 8.15 30.62 9.21
C LYS A 5 9.30 30.14 10.11
N ARG A 6 10.34 29.52 9.53
CA ARG A 6 11.51 29.01 10.26
C ARG A 6 12.82 29.63 9.75
N ASP A 7 12.71 30.76 9.03
CA ASP A 7 13.85 31.47 8.45
C ASP A 7 14.81 30.56 7.65
N MET A 8 14.24 29.58 6.95
CA MET A 8 14.99 28.62 6.15
C MET A 8 15.18 29.15 4.73
N VAL A 9 16.43 29.15 4.26
CA VAL A 9 16.77 29.44 2.85
C VAL A 9 16.86 28.13 2.08
N ILE A 10 16.19 28.06 0.93
CA ILE A 10 16.21 26.87 0.06
C ILE A 10 17.31 27.07 -0.99
N SER A 11 18.28 26.16 -1.02
CA SER A 11 19.30 26.13 -2.07
C SER A 11 18.66 25.75 -3.41
N THR A 12 18.89 26.57 -4.44
CA THR A 12 18.53 26.27 -5.83
C THR A 12 19.66 25.63 -6.63
N ARG A 13 20.83 25.43 -6.00
CA ARG A 13 22.01 24.87 -6.67
C ARG A 13 21.81 23.38 -6.92
N VAL A 14 21.98 22.97 -8.18
CA VAL A 14 22.08 21.54 -8.54
C VAL A 14 23.32 20.94 -7.86
N PRO A 15 23.23 19.76 -7.24
CA PRO A 15 24.37 19.13 -6.59
C PRO A 15 25.54 18.93 -7.57
N LYS A 16 26.71 19.50 -7.28
CA LYS A 16 27.90 19.39 -8.15
C LYS A 16 28.57 18.00 -8.08
N ASN A 17 28.50 17.35 -6.91
CA ASN A 17 29.09 16.04 -6.66
C ASN A 17 27.97 14.99 -6.57
N ILE A 18 27.51 14.50 -7.72
CA ILE A 18 26.54 13.41 -7.79
C ILE A 18 27.31 12.09 -7.81
N GLU A 19 27.15 11.26 -6.78
CA GLU A 19 27.63 9.87 -6.83
C GLU A 19 27.05 9.18 -8.08
N LYS A 20 27.90 8.74 -9.00
CA LYS A 20 27.49 8.05 -10.23
C LYS A 20 27.05 6.62 -9.90
N GLY A 21 25.91 6.18 -10.46
CA GLY A 21 25.43 4.79 -10.37
C GLY A 21 23.98 4.62 -9.91
N LYS A 22 23.35 3.51 -10.31
CA LYS A 22 21.97 3.15 -9.90
C LYS A 22 21.96 2.65 -8.45
N TYR A 23 21.01 3.10 -7.64
CA TYR A 23 20.77 2.57 -6.29
C TYR A 23 19.78 1.39 -6.31
N PRO A 24 19.86 0.45 -5.36
CA PRO A 24 19.09 -0.79 -5.41
C PRO A 24 17.58 -0.56 -5.20
N GLY A 25 16.77 -0.81 -6.24
CA GLY A 25 15.31 -0.64 -6.24
C GLY A 25 14.53 -1.70 -5.45
N ALA A 26 13.20 -1.66 -5.51
CA ALA A 26 12.31 -2.54 -4.72
C ALA A 26 12.52 -4.04 -5.00
N TYR A 27 12.40 -4.87 -3.96
CA TYR A 27 12.48 -6.33 -4.08
C TYR A 27 11.12 -6.93 -4.49
N VAL A 28 11.14 -7.94 -5.35
CA VAL A 28 9.93 -8.66 -5.81
C VAL A 28 10.19 -10.15 -5.63
N PHE A 29 9.37 -10.79 -4.79
CA PHE A 29 9.44 -12.24 -4.61
C PHE A 29 9.13 -12.98 -5.92
N PRO A 30 9.82 -14.10 -6.20
CA PRO A 30 9.49 -14.93 -7.35
C PRO A 30 8.10 -15.58 -7.15
N SER A 31 7.29 -15.61 -8.21
CA SER A 31 5.98 -16.27 -8.22
C SER A 31 6.09 -17.69 -8.74
N LYS A 32 5.40 -18.65 -8.11
CA LYS A 32 5.16 -19.98 -8.72
C LYS A 32 4.09 -19.82 -9.80
N LYS A 33 4.43 -20.15 -11.05
CA LYS A 33 3.51 -20.01 -12.19
C LYS A 33 2.48 -21.15 -12.18
N GLY A 34 1.26 -20.87 -12.65
CA GLY A 34 0.18 -21.84 -12.75
C GLY A 34 -1.11 -21.36 -12.08
N ILE A 35 -2.15 -22.18 -12.23
CA ILE A 35 -3.44 -21.99 -11.55
C ILE A 35 -3.32 -22.53 -10.13
N GLU A 36 -3.60 -21.68 -9.16
CA GLU A 36 -3.75 -22.04 -7.75
C GLU A 36 -5.25 -22.09 -7.43
N SER A 37 -5.76 -23.31 -7.38
CA SER A 37 -7.16 -23.63 -7.02
C SER A 37 -7.26 -24.42 -5.72
N ARG A 38 -6.13 -24.72 -5.06
CA ARG A 38 -6.13 -25.48 -3.81
C ARG A 38 -6.32 -24.56 -2.61
N ARG A 39 -5.81 -23.32 -2.68
CA ARG A 39 -5.78 -22.41 -1.53
C ARG A 39 -6.07 -20.95 -1.93
N PRO A 40 -6.80 -20.20 -1.09
CA PRO A 40 -6.98 -18.76 -1.27
C PRO A 40 -5.65 -18.02 -1.08
N VAL A 41 -5.39 -17.03 -1.92
CA VAL A 41 -4.21 -16.17 -1.83
C VAL A 41 -4.62 -14.81 -1.32
N ILE A 42 -3.84 -14.25 -0.40
CA ILE A 42 -4.18 -12.99 0.26
C ILE A 42 -3.30 -11.85 -0.24
N GLY A 43 -3.93 -10.72 -0.56
CA GLY A 43 -3.29 -9.43 -0.77
C GLY A 43 -3.03 -8.73 0.56
N LEU A 44 -1.76 -8.62 0.93
CA LEU A 44 -1.30 -7.79 2.05
C LEU A 44 -0.50 -6.62 1.50
N ASP A 45 -0.96 -5.39 1.76
CA ASP A 45 -0.23 -4.18 1.38
C ASP A 45 -0.12 -3.19 2.55
N PHE A 46 0.93 -2.38 2.53
CA PHE A 46 1.08 -1.30 3.48
C PHE A 46 0.18 -0.13 3.07
N ALA A 47 -0.65 0.35 4.00
CA ALA A 47 -1.62 1.42 3.72
C ALA A 47 -0.96 2.73 3.27
N SER A 48 0.21 3.04 3.84
CA SER A 48 1.11 4.12 3.41
C SER A 48 2.48 3.91 4.05
N LEU A 49 3.55 3.94 3.25
CA LEU A 49 4.94 3.75 3.69
C LEU A 49 5.72 5.07 3.85
N TYR A 50 5.13 6.20 3.45
CA TYR A 50 5.80 7.50 3.44
C TYR A 50 5.86 8.17 4.83
N PRO A 51 4.80 8.14 5.66
CA PRO A 51 4.86 8.68 7.03
C PRO A 51 5.78 7.86 7.96
N THR A 52 6.16 6.66 7.53
CA THR A 52 7.03 5.76 8.29
C THR A 52 8.46 6.25 8.43
N TRP A 53 8.87 7.29 7.70
CA TRP A 53 10.17 7.93 7.84
C TRP A 53 10.23 8.92 9.03
N CYS A 54 9.11 9.55 9.38
CA CYS A 54 8.99 10.42 10.57
C CYS A 54 9.31 9.68 11.88
N VAL A 55 9.15 8.36 11.85
CA VAL A 55 9.33 7.40 12.95
C VAL A 55 10.78 7.38 13.48
N ARG A 56 11.79 7.66 12.65
CA ARG A 56 13.20 7.67 13.10
C ARG A 56 13.65 8.94 13.83
N HIS A 57 12.84 10.00 13.80
CA HIS A 57 13.14 11.26 14.50
C HIS A 57 12.41 11.36 15.85
N ASP A 58 12.00 10.22 16.43
CA ASP A 58 11.13 10.14 17.61
C ASP A 58 9.86 11.01 17.50
N ASN A 59 9.44 11.25 16.25
CA ASN A 59 8.34 12.14 15.92
C ASN A 59 8.50 13.58 16.45
N GLN A 60 9.69 13.99 16.90
CA GLN A 60 9.95 15.31 17.46
C GLN A 60 9.93 16.38 16.36
N THR A 61 9.07 17.38 16.52
CA THR A 61 8.82 18.47 15.56
C THR A 61 10.04 19.33 15.25
N GLU A 62 11.04 19.31 16.13
CA GLU A 62 12.31 20.04 16.02
C GLU A 62 13.33 19.29 15.15
N LYS A 63 13.28 17.95 15.14
CA LYS A 63 14.18 17.08 14.38
C LYS A 63 13.67 16.76 12.98
N LYS A 64 12.42 17.14 12.66
CA LYS A 64 11.81 16.93 11.35
C LYS A 64 12.29 18.01 10.36
N GLY A 65 12.95 17.59 9.28
CA GLY A 65 13.28 18.47 8.17
C GLY A 65 12.07 18.84 7.31
N LEU A 66 12.21 19.91 6.50
CA LEU A 66 11.17 20.42 5.59
C LEU A 66 10.50 19.31 4.76
N TYR A 67 11.31 18.39 4.24
CA TYR A 67 10.85 17.28 3.42
C TYR A 67 9.86 16.35 4.14
N SER A 68 10.14 16.01 5.40
CA SER A 68 9.29 15.15 6.21
C SER A 68 7.98 15.84 6.60
N VAL A 69 8.05 17.15 6.89
CA VAL A 69 6.86 17.93 7.24
C VAL A 69 5.89 18.07 6.06
N VAL A 70 6.40 18.32 4.86
CA VAL A 70 5.58 18.38 3.65
C VAL A 70 4.87 17.04 3.40
N LEU A 71 5.59 15.92 3.53
CA LEU A 71 4.98 14.59 3.37
C LEU A 71 3.95 14.27 4.45
N GLU A 72 4.18 14.69 5.69
CA GLU A 72 3.24 14.52 6.80
C GLU A 72 1.95 15.32 6.59
N ASP A 73 2.07 16.59 6.18
CA ASP A 73 0.92 17.44 5.84
C ASP A 73 0.09 16.84 4.68
N LEU A 74 0.75 16.38 3.61
CA LEU A 74 0.09 15.71 2.49
C LEU A 74 -0.59 14.40 2.92
N ALA A 75 0.05 13.63 3.80
CA ALA A 75 -0.52 12.39 4.33
C ALA A 75 -1.75 12.66 5.21
N ASN A 76 -1.70 13.68 6.06
CA ASN A 76 -2.83 14.08 6.92
C ASN A 76 -4.01 14.59 6.08
N LYS A 77 -3.78 15.44 5.08
CA LYS A 77 -4.80 15.85 4.11
C LYS A 77 -5.43 14.64 3.41
N ARG A 78 -4.62 13.66 3.02
CA ARG A 78 -5.14 12.43 2.39
C ARG A 78 -5.96 11.58 3.38
N LEU A 79 -5.61 11.54 4.67
CA LEU A 79 -6.38 10.86 5.70
C LEU A 79 -7.74 11.52 5.92
N GLU A 80 -7.80 12.85 5.95
CA GLU A 80 -9.06 13.60 6.04
C GLU A 80 -9.98 13.31 4.85
N LEU A 81 -9.44 13.30 3.63
CA LEU A 81 -10.21 12.95 2.43
C LEU A 81 -10.73 11.51 2.49
N LYS A 82 -9.91 10.57 2.96
CA LYS A 82 -10.35 9.18 3.16
C LYS A 82 -11.44 9.06 4.20
N ALA A 83 -11.36 9.81 5.30
CA ALA A 83 -12.41 9.81 6.33
C ALA A 83 -13.75 10.31 5.77
N ARG A 84 -13.74 11.30 4.86
CA ARG A 84 -14.94 11.80 4.16
C ARG A 84 -15.49 10.82 3.12
N LEU A 85 -14.66 9.94 2.57
CA LEU A 85 -15.06 8.91 1.60
C LEU A 85 -15.81 7.74 2.25
N VAL A 86 -15.42 7.29 3.45
CA VAL A 86 -16.03 6.11 4.10
C VAL A 86 -17.57 6.20 4.23
N PRO A 87 -18.18 7.34 4.63
CA PRO A 87 -19.64 7.46 4.66
C PRO A 87 -20.29 7.42 3.27
N LEU A 88 -19.63 7.97 2.25
CA LEU A 88 -20.14 8.00 0.87
C LEU A 88 -20.13 6.61 0.24
N GLU A 89 -19.10 5.81 0.51
CA GLU A 89 -19.01 4.41 0.07
C GLU A 89 -20.13 3.55 0.69
N LYS A 90 -20.41 3.73 1.99
CA LYS A 90 -21.53 3.08 2.67
C LYS A 90 -22.89 3.47 2.08
N LYS A 91 -23.10 4.76 1.77
CA LYS A 91 -24.33 5.24 1.11
C LYS A 91 -24.49 4.64 -0.30
N LYS A 92 -23.40 4.52 -1.06
CA LYS A 92 -23.39 3.92 -2.40
C LYS A 92 -23.74 2.42 -2.39
N GLN A 93 -23.34 1.70 -1.34
CA GLN A 93 -23.74 0.30 -1.14
C GLN A 93 -25.21 0.15 -0.74
N HIS A 94 -25.73 1.02 0.13
CA HIS A 94 -27.11 0.90 0.65
C HIS A 94 -28.20 1.37 -0.31
N PHE A 95 -27.98 2.44 -1.07
CA PHE A 95 -29.04 3.07 -1.89
C PHE A 95 -28.93 2.78 -3.39
N GLY A 96 -27.95 1.97 -3.81
CA GLY A 96 -27.58 1.88 -5.22
C GLY A 96 -27.03 3.21 -5.75
N LYS A 97 -26.60 3.24 -7.02
CA LYS A 97 -25.99 4.43 -7.67
C LYS A 97 -27.01 5.58 -7.83
N MET A 98 -27.28 6.33 -6.77
CA MET A 98 -27.90 7.65 -6.90
C MET A 98 -26.89 8.56 -7.61
N ILE A 99 -27.22 9.04 -8.81
CA ILE A 99 -26.28 9.68 -9.75
C ILE A 99 -25.48 10.84 -9.11
N SER A 100 -26.07 11.60 -8.19
CA SER A 100 -25.41 12.70 -7.46
C SER A 100 -24.33 12.20 -6.50
N SER A 101 -24.65 11.22 -5.66
CA SER A 101 -23.72 10.60 -4.72
C SER A 101 -22.54 9.91 -5.39
N ALA A 102 -22.77 9.33 -6.58
CA ALA A 102 -21.71 8.69 -7.38
C ALA A 102 -20.69 9.71 -7.90
N LYS A 103 -21.15 10.85 -8.47
CA LYS A 103 -20.26 11.92 -8.94
C LYS A 103 -19.40 12.50 -7.81
N GLU A 104 -19.99 12.68 -6.63
CA GLU A 104 -19.28 13.21 -5.47
C GLU A 104 -18.25 12.20 -4.93
N SER A 105 -18.61 10.90 -4.84
CA SER A 105 -17.66 9.85 -4.43
C SER A 105 -16.46 9.77 -5.37
N ASP A 106 -16.71 9.84 -6.68
CA ASP A 106 -15.68 9.69 -7.70
C ASP A 106 -14.74 10.89 -7.70
N TYR A 107 -15.24 12.10 -7.44
CA TYR A 107 -14.43 13.31 -7.27
C TYR A 107 -13.50 13.24 -6.05
N TRP A 108 -14.02 12.82 -4.89
CA TRP A 108 -13.21 12.68 -3.67
C TRP A 108 -12.17 11.56 -3.81
N ASP A 109 -12.53 10.45 -4.47
CA ASP A 109 -11.58 9.38 -4.78
C ASP A 109 -10.47 9.85 -5.75
N LEU A 110 -10.83 10.64 -6.77
CA LEU A 110 -9.84 11.26 -7.66
C LEU A 110 -8.87 12.15 -6.87
N LYS A 111 -9.37 12.99 -5.96
CA LYS A 111 -8.52 13.84 -5.10
C LYS A 111 -7.54 13.03 -4.26
N GLN A 112 -7.98 11.96 -3.59
CA GLN A 112 -7.06 11.15 -2.77
C GLN A 112 -6.04 10.39 -3.63
N LYS A 113 -6.42 9.95 -4.85
CA LYS A 113 -5.52 9.34 -5.83
C LYS A 113 -4.47 10.35 -6.31
N THR A 114 -4.88 11.56 -6.64
CA THR A 114 -3.97 12.65 -7.06
C THR A 114 -2.95 12.97 -5.97
N LEU A 115 -3.38 13.09 -4.69
CA LEU A 115 -2.45 13.28 -3.59
C LEU A 115 -1.46 12.10 -3.44
N LYS A 116 -1.93 10.86 -3.60
CA LYS A 116 -1.05 9.67 -3.60
C LYS A 116 0.00 9.75 -4.70
N VAL A 117 -0.41 10.07 -5.93
CA VAL A 117 0.50 10.19 -7.08
C VAL A 117 1.50 11.31 -6.84
N TYR A 118 1.03 12.48 -6.39
CA TYR A 118 1.88 13.61 -6.08
C TYR A 118 2.93 13.26 -5.02
N MET A 119 2.53 12.63 -3.90
CA MET A 119 3.47 12.16 -2.88
C MET A 119 4.52 11.19 -3.44
N ASN A 120 4.10 10.25 -4.29
CA ASN A 120 5.02 9.31 -4.93
C ASN A 120 6.01 10.02 -5.86
N THR A 121 5.56 11.04 -6.58
CA THR A 121 6.41 11.85 -7.48
C THR A 121 7.38 12.71 -6.68
N PHE A 122 6.89 13.44 -5.68
CA PHE A 122 7.73 14.24 -4.76
C PHE A 122 8.82 13.39 -4.10
N TYR A 123 8.50 12.13 -3.82
CA TYR A 123 9.46 11.13 -3.38
C TYR A 123 10.49 10.73 -4.42
N ARG A 124 10.06 10.46 -5.65
CA ARG A 124 11.00 10.13 -6.75
C ARG A 124 11.93 11.28 -7.09
N GLU A 125 11.47 12.52 -6.96
CA GLU A 125 12.32 13.70 -7.18
C GLU A 125 13.48 13.80 -6.19
N ALA A 126 13.32 13.35 -4.95
CA ALA A 126 14.45 13.26 -4.01
C ALA A 126 15.52 12.24 -4.47
N GLY A 127 15.16 11.27 -5.30
CA GLY A 127 16.09 10.33 -5.93
C GLY A 127 16.61 10.78 -7.30
N ASN A 128 16.15 11.92 -7.82
CA ASN A 128 16.52 12.48 -9.12
C ASN A 128 17.73 13.40 -8.96
N SER A 129 18.89 13.02 -9.50
CA SER A 129 20.13 13.76 -9.35
C SER A 129 20.13 15.15 -9.99
N LEU A 130 19.18 15.42 -10.88
CA LEU A 130 19.02 16.74 -11.52
C LEU A 130 18.12 17.68 -10.72
N SER A 131 17.46 17.17 -9.67
CA SER A 131 16.53 17.96 -8.86
C SER A 131 17.28 18.77 -7.81
N SER A 132 16.82 20.00 -7.54
CA SER A 132 17.34 20.82 -6.44
C SER A 132 17.07 20.23 -5.06
N ILE A 133 16.13 19.28 -4.96
CA ILE A 133 15.80 18.54 -3.74
C ILE A 133 16.42 17.14 -3.70
N TYR A 134 17.44 16.88 -4.54
CA TYR A 134 18.13 15.59 -4.57
C TYR A 134 18.75 15.24 -3.22
N LEU A 135 18.36 14.08 -2.71
CA LEU A 135 18.87 13.51 -1.46
C LEU A 135 18.95 11.98 -1.60
N ARG A 136 20.06 11.51 -2.20
CA ARG A 136 20.31 10.08 -2.46
C ARG A 136 20.17 9.22 -1.22
N GLU A 137 20.70 9.68 -0.08
CA GLU A 137 20.60 8.98 1.20
C GLU A 137 19.15 8.72 1.59
N LEU A 138 18.27 9.69 1.37
CA LEU A 138 16.85 9.58 1.70
C LEU A 138 16.16 8.56 0.79
N ALA A 139 16.40 8.61 -0.53
CA ALA A 139 15.83 7.64 -1.49
C ALA A 139 16.35 6.21 -1.25
N CYS A 140 17.64 6.06 -0.94
CA CYS A 140 18.26 4.77 -0.68
C CYS A 140 17.76 4.16 0.64
N ARG A 141 17.77 4.92 1.74
CA ARG A 141 17.37 4.43 3.06
C ARG A 141 15.92 3.97 3.10
N THR A 142 15.02 4.72 2.47
CA THR A 142 13.59 4.37 2.38
C THR A 142 13.34 3.08 1.57
N THR A 143 14.09 2.85 0.48
CA THR A 143 14.00 1.59 -0.28
C THR A 143 14.51 0.39 0.54
N THR A 144 15.60 0.58 1.29
CA THR A 144 16.16 -0.45 2.17
C THR A 144 15.24 -0.77 3.35
N LEU A 145 14.65 0.25 4.00
CA LEU A 145 13.65 0.06 5.05
C LEU A 145 12.38 -0.63 4.54
N ARG A 146 11.92 -0.26 3.35
CA ARG A 146 10.79 -0.95 2.70
C ARG A 146 11.08 -2.43 2.51
N LYS A 147 12.28 -2.79 2.01
CA LYS A 147 12.70 -4.19 1.89
C LYS A 147 12.75 -4.89 3.24
N TYR A 148 13.32 -4.23 4.26
CA TYR A 148 13.40 -4.77 5.61
C TYR A 148 12.01 -5.12 6.15
N TYR A 149 11.07 -4.17 6.12
CA TYR A 149 9.70 -4.42 6.61
C TYR A 149 8.95 -5.46 5.78
N LEU A 150 9.12 -5.47 4.46
CA LEU A 150 8.51 -6.47 3.60
C LEU A 150 9.02 -7.88 3.93
N ASN A 151 10.34 -8.05 4.06
CA ASN A 151 10.94 -9.32 4.45
C ASN A 151 10.54 -9.72 5.87
N PHE A 152 10.39 -8.75 6.76
CA PHE A 152 9.97 -8.99 8.14
C PHE A 152 8.53 -9.49 8.21
N VAL A 153 7.60 -8.82 7.53
CA VAL A 153 6.19 -9.25 7.43
C VAL A 153 6.11 -10.62 6.76
N ALA A 154 6.84 -10.85 5.67
CA ALA A 154 6.90 -12.16 5.02
C ALA A 154 7.32 -13.26 6.00
N LYS A 155 8.40 -13.05 6.77
CA LYS A 155 8.84 -14.00 7.81
C LYS A 155 7.80 -14.22 8.90
N PHE A 156 7.11 -13.17 9.36
CA PHE A 156 6.08 -13.27 10.38
C PHE A 156 4.86 -14.08 9.90
N VAL A 157 4.40 -13.82 8.68
CA VAL A 157 3.28 -14.54 8.06
C VAL A 157 3.66 -16.00 7.82
N SER A 158 4.84 -16.28 7.29
CA SER A 158 5.31 -17.67 7.07
C SER A 158 5.37 -18.49 8.34
N LYS A 159 5.69 -17.89 9.50
CA LYS A 159 5.72 -18.58 10.80
C LYS A 159 4.32 -18.87 11.38
N LYS A 160 3.29 -18.16 10.92
CA LYS A 160 1.90 -18.26 11.45
C LYS A 160 0.91 -18.94 10.51
N ALA A 161 1.27 -19.18 9.26
CA ALA A 161 0.38 -19.81 8.29
C ALA A 161 0.15 -21.29 8.66
N PHE A 162 -1.06 -21.61 9.10
CA PHE A 162 -1.52 -22.98 9.35
C PHE A 162 -1.89 -23.66 8.03
N PHE A 163 -1.40 -24.87 7.81
CA PHE A 163 -1.74 -25.71 6.66
C PHE A 163 -2.91 -26.63 7.01
N ARG A 164 -3.96 -26.65 6.18
CA ARG A 164 -5.00 -27.71 6.17
C ARG A 164 -5.26 -28.15 4.73
N GLU A 165 -5.54 -29.44 4.56
CA GLU A 165 -5.76 -30.12 3.28
C GLU A 165 -7.19 -30.71 3.21
N GLU A 166 -7.78 -30.65 1.99
CA GLU A 166 -8.96 -31.38 1.42
C GLU A 166 -10.41 -31.08 1.98
N LEU A 167 -11.58 -31.11 1.28
CA LEU A 167 -12.11 -31.36 -0.11
C LEU A 167 -13.61 -30.84 -0.24
N PHE A 168 -14.17 -30.73 -1.48
CA PHE A 168 -15.58 -30.49 -2.01
C PHE A 168 -16.14 -29.09 -2.43
N LYS A 169 -16.59 -28.93 -3.68
CA LYS A 169 -16.39 -27.74 -4.56
C LYS A 169 -16.98 -26.34 -4.31
N GLU A 170 -18.02 -26.06 -3.52
CA GLU A 170 -18.53 -24.65 -3.43
C GLU A 170 -18.84 -24.17 -2.02
N ALA A 171 -19.53 -24.99 -1.22
CA ALA A 171 -19.73 -24.73 0.21
C ALA A 171 -18.38 -24.71 0.96
N TYR A 172 -17.48 -25.66 0.67
CA TYR A 172 -16.12 -25.66 1.22
C TYR A 172 -15.31 -24.45 0.75
N TRP A 173 -15.41 -24.06 -0.54
CA TRP A 173 -14.69 -22.88 -1.04
C TRP A 173 -15.18 -21.61 -0.35
N THR A 174 -16.49 -21.52 -0.13
CA THR A 174 -17.11 -20.43 0.63
C THR A 174 -16.60 -20.41 2.07
N GLU A 175 -16.63 -21.56 2.76
CA GLU A 175 -16.14 -21.67 4.14
C GLU A 175 -14.63 -21.43 4.24
N MET A 176 -13.83 -21.94 3.29
CA MET A 176 -12.40 -21.69 3.21
C MET A 176 -12.09 -20.20 3.08
N VAL A 177 -12.79 -19.49 2.17
CA VAL A 177 -12.62 -18.05 2.00
C VAL A 177 -13.03 -17.31 3.27
N LYS A 178 -14.17 -17.65 3.89
CA LYS A 178 -14.61 -17.06 5.18
C LYS A 178 -13.61 -17.28 6.31
N ILE A 179 -13.12 -18.50 6.48
CA ILE A 179 -12.10 -18.84 7.48
C ILE A 179 -10.84 -18.02 7.21
N THR A 180 -10.43 -17.93 5.94
CA THR A 180 -9.25 -17.17 5.52
C THR A 180 -9.41 -15.69 5.86
N MET A 181 -10.54 -15.07 5.52
CA MET A 181 -10.85 -13.68 5.88
C MET A 181 -10.79 -13.46 7.41
N ASN A 182 -11.37 -14.38 8.19
CA ASN A 182 -11.38 -14.30 9.65
C ASN A 182 -9.97 -14.46 10.27
N VAL A 183 -9.18 -15.40 9.78
CA VAL A 183 -7.79 -15.57 10.23
C VAL A 183 -6.96 -14.34 9.86
N MET A 184 -7.19 -13.77 8.68
CA MET A 184 -6.46 -12.61 8.19
C MET A 184 -6.81 -11.32 8.93
N SER A 185 -8.08 -11.13 9.31
CA SER A 185 -8.46 -9.98 10.13
C SER A 185 -7.74 -10.02 11.50
N LYS A 186 -7.66 -11.20 12.13
CA LYS A 186 -6.89 -11.42 13.36
C LYS A 186 -5.40 -11.19 13.15
N LEU A 187 -4.82 -11.75 12.07
CA LEU A 187 -3.40 -11.59 11.76
C LEU A 187 -3.04 -10.14 11.50
N ARG A 188 -3.85 -9.39 10.76
CA ARG A 188 -3.69 -7.95 10.51
C ARG A 188 -3.60 -7.18 11.81
N ASN A 189 -4.51 -7.44 12.75
CA ASN A 189 -4.53 -6.76 14.04
C ASN A 189 -3.26 -7.08 14.86
N GLN A 190 -2.81 -8.34 14.85
CA GLN A 190 -1.57 -8.75 15.51
C GLN A 190 -0.32 -8.13 14.86
N VAL A 191 -0.25 -8.10 13.53
CA VAL A 191 0.85 -7.44 12.80
C VAL A 191 0.87 -5.95 13.12
N ASN A 192 -0.28 -5.27 13.08
CA ASN A 192 -0.35 -3.84 13.39
C ASN A 192 0.02 -3.53 14.84
N ALA A 193 -0.36 -4.38 15.80
CA ALA A 193 0.07 -4.26 17.20
C ALA A 193 1.59 -4.42 17.32
N TYR A 194 2.15 -5.43 16.66
CA TYR A 194 3.60 -5.66 16.66
C TYR A 194 4.38 -4.53 15.97
N LEU A 195 3.90 -4.04 14.82
CA LEU A 195 4.48 -2.90 14.12
C LEU A 195 4.45 -1.65 14.98
N ARG A 196 3.37 -1.42 15.75
CA ARG A 196 3.29 -0.30 16.71
C ARG A 196 4.37 -0.41 17.79
N ILE A 197 4.60 -1.60 18.34
CA ILE A 197 5.65 -1.83 19.36
C ILE A 197 7.04 -1.60 18.76
N LYS A 198 7.32 -2.12 17.57
CA LYS A 198 8.66 -2.02 16.96
C LYS A 198 8.99 -0.65 16.38
N SER A 199 7.98 0.06 15.88
CA SER A 199 8.17 1.38 15.28
C SER A 199 7.90 2.52 16.27
N GLY A 200 7.25 2.28 17.41
CA GLY A 200 6.86 3.34 18.33
C GLY A 200 5.74 4.26 17.80
N THR A 201 5.19 4.00 16.62
CA THR A 201 4.14 4.84 16.01
C THR A 201 3.01 4.00 15.41
N SER A 202 1.86 4.65 15.15
CA SER A 202 0.72 4.02 14.48
C SER A 202 0.67 4.31 12.97
N TYR A 203 1.71 4.93 12.42
CA TYR A 203 1.79 5.25 10.99
C TYR A 203 2.07 4.03 10.12
N LEU A 204 2.87 3.08 10.62
CA LEU A 204 3.14 1.84 9.91
C LEU A 204 1.99 0.85 10.14
N LYS A 205 1.09 0.76 9.16
CA LYS A 205 -0.03 -0.18 9.20
C LYS A 205 -0.09 -1.01 7.93
N ILE A 206 -0.33 -2.30 8.13
CA ILE A 206 -0.73 -3.20 7.05
C ILE A 206 -2.24 -3.16 6.92
N ALA A 207 -2.69 -3.06 5.67
CA ALA A 207 -4.07 -3.24 5.28
C ALA A 207 -4.23 -4.62 4.65
N TYR A 208 -5.39 -5.21 4.89
CA TYR A 208 -5.86 -6.36 4.14
C TYR A 208 -6.61 -5.79 2.93
N GLU A 209 -6.20 -6.16 1.71
CA GLU A 209 -6.84 -5.66 0.49
C GLU A 209 -7.93 -6.63 0.03
N GLU A 210 -7.56 -7.89 -0.24
CA GLU A 210 -8.45 -8.85 -0.91
C GLU A 210 -7.97 -10.28 -0.66
N VAL A 211 -8.89 -11.24 -0.67
CA VAL A 211 -8.60 -12.66 -0.88
C VAL A 211 -8.92 -12.99 -2.33
N LEU A 212 -7.95 -13.56 -3.04
CA LEU A 212 -8.08 -14.00 -4.42
C LEU A 212 -8.22 -15.52 -4.46
N PHE A 213 -9.35 -16.01 -4.97
CA PHE A 213 -9.59 -17.45 -5.12
C PHE A 213 -10.71 -17.79 -6.12
N PRO A 214 -10.47 -18.65 -7.12
CA PRO A 214 -9.19 -19.17 -7.58
C PRO A 214 -8.33 -18.07 -8.23
N ILE A 215 -7.01 -18.28 -8.30
CA ILE A 215 -6.04 -17.33 -8.85
C ILE A 215 -5.06 -18.03 -9.81
N CYS A 216 -4.63 -17.35 -10.85
CA CYS A 216 -3.63 -17.81 -11.81
C CYS A 216 -2.45 -16.85 -11.87
N PHE A 217 -1.23 -17.36 -11.66
CA PHE A 217 0.01 -16.61 -11.78
C PHE A 217 0.68 -16.92 -13.13
N THR A 218 0.84 -15.89 -13.96
CA THR A 218 1.52 -16.00 -15.26
C THR A 218 2.97 -15.50 -15.22
N GLY A 219 3.31 -14.69 -14.21
CA GLY A 219 4.68 -14.23 -13.97
C GLY A 219 4.79 -13.22 -12.83
N LYS A 220 5.98 -12.64 -12.66
CA LYS A 220 6.22 -11.60 -11.64
C LYS A 220 5.26 -10.43 -11.86
N LYS A 221 4.42 -10.14 -10.86
CA LYS A 221 3.36 -9.10 -10.91
C LYS A 221 2.32 -9.31 -12.03
N LYS A 222 2.21 -10.51 -12.59
CA LYS A 222 1.23 -10.87 -13.62
C LYS A 222 0.34 -11.99 -13.10
N TYR A 223 -0.88 -11.65 -12.73
CA TYR A 223 -1.85 -12.61 -12.21
C TYR A 223 -3.29 -12.15 -12.40
N PHE A 224 -4.21 -13.10 -12.43
CA PHE A 224 -5.64 -12.85 -12.47
C PHE A 224 -6.38 -13.83 -11.57
N GLY A 225 -7.51 -13.42 -11.00
CA GLY A 225 -8.29 -14.26 -10.09
C GLY A 225 -9.64 -13.65 -9.76
N ILE A 226 -10.42 -14.34 -8.94
CA ILE A 226 -11.68 -13.82 -8.41
C ILE A 226 -11.42 -13.15 -7.06
N GLU A 227 -11.84 -11.89 -6.91
CA GLU A 227 -11.67 -11.10 -5.70
C GLU A 227 -12.81 -11.33 -4.69
N HIS A 228 -12.42 -11.52 -3.44
CA HIS A 228 -13.29 -11.57 -2.28
C HIS A 228 -12.82 -10.52 -1.27
N GLU A 229 -13.59 -9.44 -1.14
CA GLU A 229 -13.32 -8.35 -0.20
C GLU A 229 -13.98 -8.63 1.17
N ASP A 230 -15.24 -8.19 1.33
CA ASP A 230 -16.03 -8.35 2.56
C ASP A 230 -17.03 -9.52 2.49
N ILE A 231 -17.39 -9.94 1.27
CA ILE A 231 -18.36 -11.01 1.02
C ILE A 231 -17.72 -12.02 0.06
N VAL A 232 -18.00 -13.30 0.26
CA VAL A 232 -17.58 -14.34 -0.67
C VAL A 232 -18.28 -14.15 -2.01
N ASN A 233 -17.51 -13.74 -3.02
CA ASN A 233 -17.99 -13.56 -4.39
C ASN A 233 -17.39 -14.60 -5.35
N PHE A 234 -18.20 -15.54 -5.85
CA PHE A 234 -17.80 -16.44 -6.95
C PHE A 234 -18.38 -16.03 -8.31
N LYS A 235 -18.95 -14.82 -8.42
CA LYS A 235 -19.53 -14.34 -9.69
C LYS A 235 -18.42 -13.92 -10.64
N LEU A 236 -18.34 -14.60 -11.78
CA LEU A 236 -17.38 -14.37 -12.88
C LEU A 236 -17.49 -13.00 -13.59
N LYS A 237 -18.30 -12.06 -13.11
CA LYS A 237 -18.54 -10.78 -13.81
C LYS A 237 -17.30 -9.89 -13.87
N ASN A 238 -16.48 -9.88 -12.82
CA ASN A 238 -15.28 -9.05 -12.73
C ASN A 238 -14.08 -9.92 -12.29
N LEU A 239 -13.22 -10.26 -13.24
CA LEU A 239 -11.94 -10.89 -12.93
C LEU A 239 -10.96 -9.79 -12.48
N PHE A 240 -10.37 -9.98 -11.30
CA PHE A 240 -9.23 -9.20 -10.88
C PHE A 240 -8.06 -9.49 -11.80
N MET A 241 -7.42 -8.46 -12.34
CA MET A 241 -6.26 -8.61 -13.23
C MET A 241 -5.17 -7.62 -12.84
N LYS A 242 -3.94 -8.11 -12.73
CA LYS A 242 -2.77 -7.28 -12.46
C LYS A 242 -1.67 -7.61 -13.44
N GLY A 243 -1.18 -6.59 -14.16
CA GLY A 243 -0.06 -6.71 -15.10
C GLY A 243 -0.32 -7.59 -16.33
N ILE A 244 -1.59 -7.95 -16.57
CA ILE A 244 -2.03 -8.69 -17.75
C ILE A 244 -2.70 -7.68 -18.67
N TYR A 245 -2.15 -7.52 -19.87
CA TYR A 245 -2.74 -6.67 -20.90
C TYR A 245 -3.82 -7.49 -21.59
N THR A 246 -5.09 -7.16 -21.35
CA THR A 246 -6.22 -7.72 -22.10
C THR A 246 -6.52 -6.94 -23.37
N VAL A 247 -6.02 -5.71 -23.49
CA VAL A 247 -6.22 -4.86 -24.67
C VAL A 247 -4.85 -4.33 -25.12
N LYS A 248 -4.48 -4.64 -26.37
CA LYS A 248 -3.42 -3.89 -27.07
C LYS A 248 -3.95 -2.47 -27.29
N GLN A 249 -3.31 -1.48 -26.67
CA GLN A 249 -3.40 -0.09 -27.12
C GLN A 249 -2.41 0.13 -28.25
#